data_AF-A0A938SCM5-F1
#
_entry.id   AF-A0A938SCM5-F1
#
_cell.length_a   1.000
_cell.length_b   1.000
_cell.length_c   1.000
_cell.angle_alpha   90.00
_cell.angle_beta   90.00
_cell.angle_gamma   90.00
#
_symmetry.space_group_name_H-M   'P 1'
#
loop_
_entity.id
_entity.type
_entity.pdbx_description
1 polymer ?
#
loop_
_entity_poly.entity_id
_entity_poly.type
_entity_poly.pdbx_seq_one_letter_code
_entity_poly.pdbx_strand_id
1 'polypeptide(L)'
;MKTFILAAVSVFLFSRGLAMAQTDTTPTMRHVNYVAVRAQRGSQVKVQVANMQHGFAPYADLLKCRLVRPDGFIAASALVPVGGKADIAAKVEWDGRCALETNSGWNLAKVQLPADLPHAYVSKLNQPLKTVRAWGPLYFVVPKGTPYFNIFVHASVKKEGLHLTIKNPSGEVVREEDGDFDEVTKIQIVLPKGQGDGVWSVELSPPKTPGMALDDVYVELGPQLPPFLAPKPEWAKLFAADWKPEAVKPSAPAEKTPPKLEPFRGATGPEIDRAYSRDTSAGWKTSLPFTYILDYGGKHLGNPDYIPAVSTAPPTLLHLGKDVPFNHGWGPVKALGGENQAYGHGESIQRLTPDEVRERITGLKAMVDGLHKAGARWVTPYICAMTVNGDNERRTGFWEFYDHWDDYRPLGLCAKPAADPFQWLQRTPEGKPRIYYGYNYPAEFYPPFKTNHRLAACWRTEGWRTWLCEVVRFAARCGHDGVFVDNAGSQRCQCPRCLAAFREFLKKRFTVERARELFGDTPLDSIAFPDKPGTPLAAELNRFWCETLRDEMATL
;
A
#
# COMPACT_ATOMS: atom_id res chain seq x y z
N MET A 1 11.88 -78.87 -15.90
CA MET A 1 12.68 -79.27 -14.72
C MET A 1 13.48 -78.05 -14.26
N LYS A 2 12.91 -77.23 -13.36
CA LYS A 2 13.57 -76.21 -12.54
C LYS A 2 12.52 -75.64 -11.59
N THR A 3 12.69 -75.96 -10.31
CA THR A 3 11.85 -75.67 -9.16
C THR A 3 12.03 -74.23 -8.72
N PHE A 4 10.95 -73.50 -8.41
CA PHE A 4 11.04 -72.30 -7.57
C PHE A 4 9.85 -72.20 -6.60
N ILE A 5 10.21 -71.77 -5.40
CA ILE A 5 9.55 -71.93 -4.11
C ILE A 5 8.46 -70.86 -3.91
N LEU A 6 7.30 -71.27 -3.40
CA LEU A 6 6.26 -70.40 -2.84
C LEU A 6 6.72 -69.86 -1.48
N ALA A 7 6.63 -68.54 -1.29
CA ALA A 7 6.59 -67.92 0.03
C ALA A 7 5.25 -67.17 0.17
N ALA A 8 4.41 -67.65 1.09
CA ALA A 8 3.15 -67.03 1.45
C ALA A 8 3.42 -65.87 2.42
N VAL A 9 2.93 -64.67 2.08
CA VAL A 9 2.89 -63.52 2.99
C VAL A 9 1.43 -63.29 3.37
N SER A 10 1.11 -63.55 4.64
CA SER A 10 -0.19 -63.25 5.24
C SER A 10 -0.38 -61.74 5.37
N VAL A 11 -1.46 -61.23 4.78
CA VAL A 11 -1.91 -59.84 4.91
C VAL A 11 -2.68 -59.70 6.23
N PHE A 12 -2.10 -59.00 7.20
CA PHE A 12 -2.82 -58.53 8.38
C PHE A 12 -3.52 -57.20 8.03
N LEU A 13 -4.85 -57.24 7.96
CA LEU A 13 -5.72 -56.06 7.90
C LEU A 13 -5.74 -55.39 9.28
N PHE A 14 -5.01 -54.29 9.44
CA PHE A 14 -5.17 -53.36 10.56
C PHE A 14 -6.32 -52.39 10.24
N SER A 15 -7.45 -52.57 10.90
CA SER A 15 -8.52 -51.57 11.00
C SER A 15 -8.02 -50.37 11.82
N ARG A 16 -7.60 -49.30 11.13
CA ARG A 16 -7.35 -47.99 11.75
C ARG A 16 -8.68 -47.37 12.16
N GLY A 17 -8.96 -47.36 13.46
CA GLY A 17 -9.97 -46.47 14.03
C GLY A 17 -9.62 -45.01 13.72
N LEU A 18 -10.57 -44.28 13.15
CA LEU A 18 -10.51 -42.82 13.01
C LEU A 18 -10.51 -42.21 14.41
N ALA A 19 -9.32 -41.87 14.92
CA ALA A 19 -9.21 -40.96 16.04
C ALA A 19 -9.66 -39.57 15.55
N MET A 20 -10.76 -39.04 16.10
CA MET A 20 -11.15 -37.65 15.88
C MET A 20 -9.99 -36.77 16.37
N ALA A 21 -9.37 -36.03 15.45
CA ALA A 21 -8.29 -35.10 15.78
C ALA A 21 -8.83 -34.06 16.77
N GLN A 22 -8.28 -34.06 17.98
CA GLN A 22 -8.54 -33.02 18.97
C GLN A 22 -8.12 -31.68 18.37
N THR A 23 -9.06 -30.74 18.20
CA THR A 23 -8.76 -29.41 17.69
C THR A 23 -7.79 -28.72 18.65
N ASP A 24 -6.62 -28.35 18.15
CA ASP A 24 -5.66 -27.55 18.91
C ASP A 24 -6.33 -26.20 19.18
N THR A 25 -6.56 -25.86 20.45
CA THR A 25 -7.20 -24.59 20.81
C THR A 25 -6.29 -23.40 20.58
N THR A 26 -4.99 -23.64 20.31
CA THR A 26 -3.98 -22.62 20.14
C THR A 26 -3.72 -22.32 18.66
N PRO A 27 -4.01 -21.10 18.19
CA PRO A 27 -3.61 -20.63 16.88
C PRO A 27 -2.13 -20.85 16.56
N THR A 28 -1.85 -21.36 15.36
CA THR A 28 -0.51 -21.30 14.78
C THR A 28 -0.41 -20.00 13.97
N MET A 29 0.38 -19.06 14.46
CA MET A 29 0.38 -17.68 13.97
C MET A 29 1.39 -17.48 12.83
N ARG A 30 1.11 -16.54 11.92
CA ARG A 30 2.01 -16.15 10.82
C ARG A 30 2.17 -14.64 10.73
N HIS A 31 3.34 -14.17 10.31
CA HIS A 31 3.70 -12.75 10.26
C HIS A 31 3.62 -12.11 11.66
N VAL A 32 3.24 -10.83 11.73
CA VAL A 32 3.10 -10.09 12.98
C VAL A 32 1.75 -10.40 13.63
N ASN A 33 1.78 -10.89 14.87
CA ASN A 33 0.62 -11.06 15.74
C ASN A 33 0.94 -10.57 17.16
N TYR A 34 -0.11 -10.34 17.95
CA TYR A 34 0.01 -9.91 19.33
C TYR A 34 -0.86 -10.78 20.24
N VAL A 35 -0.29 -11.24 21.34
CA VAL A 35 -1.00 -11.91 22.42
C VAL A 35 -0.97 -11.01 23.65
N ALA A 36 -2.13 -10.51 24.06
CA ALA A 36 -2.26 -9.75 25.29
C ALA A 36 -2.19 -10.71 26.48
N VAL A 37 -1.37 -10.37 27.48
CA VAL A 37 -1.14 -11.18 28.68
C VAL A 37 -1.41 -10.34 29.92
N ARG A 38 -2.22 -10.87 30.84
CA ARG A 38 -2.45 -10.29 32.17
C ARG A 38 -1.72 -11.14 33.20
N ALA A 39 -0.72 -10.55 33.84
CA ALA A 39 0.03 -11.18 34.92
C ALA A 39 0.03 -10.26 36.14
N GLN A 40 0.08 -10.84 37.33
CA GLN A 40 0.06 -10.09 38.58
C GLN A 40 1.45 -9.47 38.83
N ARG A 41 1.51 -8.23 39.31
CA ARG A 41 2.77 -7.62 39.78
C ARG A 41 3.43 -8.54 40.81
N GLY A 42 4.74 -8.75 40.69
CA GLY A 42 5.53 -9.66 41.52
C GLY A 42 5.59 -11.10 41.00
N SER A 43 4.73 -11.50 40.06
CA SER A 43 4.82 -12.80 39.39
C SER A 43 5.90 -12.82 38.30
N GLN A 44 6.05 -13.97 37.63
CA GLN A 44 6.90 -14.13 36.46
C GLN A 44 6.04 -14.56 35.27
N VAL A 45 6.17 -13.86 34.14
CA VAL A 45 5.68 -14.35 32.85
C VAL A 45 6.76 -15.25 32.27
N LYS A 46 6.41 -16.48 31.91
CA LYS A 46 7.26 -17.41 31.16
C LYS A 46 6.48 -17.92 29.95
N VAL A 47 7.04 -17.78 28.75
CA VAL A 47 6.40 -18.18 27.49
C VAL A 47 7.41 -18.96 26.67
N GLN A 48 7.01 -20.13 26.16
CA GLN A 48 7.81 -20.83 25.15
C GLN A 48 7.30 -20.45 23.76
N VAL A 49 8.23 -20.13 22.87
CA VAL A 49 7.96 -19.81 21.47
C VAL A 49 8.73 -20.77 20.56
N ALA A 50 8.12 -21.16 19.45
CA ALA A 50 8.73 -22.03 18.45
C ALA A 50 8.58 -21.43 17.05
N ASN A 51 9.67 -21.47 16.27
CA ASN A 51 9.67 -21.09 14.86
C ASN A 51 9.54 -22.35 14.01
N MET A 52 8.40 -22.53 13.34
CA MET A 52 8.14 -23.70 12.51
C MET A 52 8.24 -23.32 11.04
N GLN A 53 8.90 -24.17 10.25
CA GLN A 53 8.94 -23.99 8.81
C GLN A 53 7.52 -24.06 8.22
N HIS A 54 7.23 -23.14 7.31
CA HIS A 54 6.01 -23.13 6.52
C HIS A 54 6.30 -23.46 5.06
N GLY A 55 5.48 -24.30 4.43
CA GLY A 55 5.64 -24.70 3.04
C GLY A 55 6.89 -25.54 2.75
N PHE A 56 7.10 -25.86 1.46
CA PHE A 56 8.21 -26.69 1.00
C PHE A 56 9.52 -25.90 0.81
N ALA A 57 9.43 -24.59 0.57
CA ALA A 57 10.60 -23.74 0.41
C ALA A 57 11.19 -23.38 1.80
N PRO A 58 12.52 -23.45 1.97
CA PRO A 58 13.14 -23.04 3.23
C PRO A 58 13.17 -21.50 3.31
N TYR A 59 12.25 -20.92 4.10
CA TYR A 59 12.33 -19.50 4.46
C TYR A 59 13.36 -19.32 5.58
N ALA A 60 14.27 -18.34 5.43
CA ALA A 60 15.31 -18.07 6.42
C ALA A 60 14.86 -17.10 7.54
N ASP A 61 13.58 -16.71 7.58
CA ASP A 61 13.05 -15.76 8.55
C ASP A 61 13.19 -16.28 9.99
N LEU A 62 13.89 -15.52 10.82
CA LEU A 62 13.91 -15.71 12.27
C LEU A 62 12.57 -15.27 12.85
N LEU A 63 12.04 -16.05 13.80
CA LEU A 63 10.94 -15.61 14.63
C LEU A 63 11.47 -14.58 15.63
N LYS A 64 11.01 -13.35 15.50
CA LYS A 64 11.27 -12.27 16.47
C LYS A 64 10.12 -12.25 17.47
N CYS A 65 10.42 -12.39 18.75
CA CYS A 65 9.42 -12.30 19.80
C CYS A 65 9.82 -11.24 20.82
N ARG A 66 8.85 -10.43 21.27
CA ARG A 66 9.07 -9.35 22.24
C ARG A 66 7.94 -9.33 23.26
N LEU A 67 8.28 -9.33 24.53
CA LEU A 67 7.35 -9.07 25.61
C LEU A 67 7.37 -7.56 25.92
N VAL A 68 6.32 -6.86 25.52
CA VAL A 68 6.18 -5.41 25.58
C VAL A 68 5.30 -5.02 26.76
N ARG A 69 5.83 -4.16 27.62
CA ARG A 69 5.17 -3.62 28.82
C ARG A 69 4.09 -2.61 28.44
N PRO A 70 3.16 -2.27 29.36
CA PRO A 70 2.13 -1.25 29.12
C PRO A 70 2.68 0.14 28.76
N ASP A 71 3.91 0.46 29.21
CA ASP A 71 4.61 1.72 28.92
C ASP A 71 5.40 1.70 27.59
N GLY A 72 5.29 0.61 26.82
CA GLY A 72 5.95 0.44 25.52
C GLY A 72 7.38 -0.11 25.60
N PHE A 73 7.96 -0.26 26.78
CA PHE A 73 9.30 -0.84 26.93
C PHE A 73 9.31 -2.36 26.73
N ILE A 74 10.40 -2.89 26.18
CA ILE A 74 10.59 -4.34 26.01
C ILE A 74 11.13 -4.93 27.32
N ALA A 75 10.38 -5.82 27.95
CA ALA A 75 10.81 -6.54 29.15
C ALA A 75 11.71 -7.74 28.84
N ALA A 76 11.47 -8.43 27.72
CA ALA A 76 12.25 -9.56 27.26
C ALA A 76 12.06 -9.77 25.76
N SER A 77 13.04 -10.38 25.09
CA SER A 77 12.95 -10.70 23.66
C SER A 77 13.74 -11.95 23.30
N ALA A 78 13.34 -12.61 22.22
CA ALA A 78 14.07 -13.73 21.65
C ALA A 78 14.09 -13.65 20.11
N LEU A 79 15.16 -14.18 19.53
CA LEU A 79 15.27 -14.50 18.10
C LEU A 79 15.40 -16.01 17.97
N VAL A 80 14.48 -16.63 17.24
CA VAL A 80 14.41 -18.10 17.15
C VAL A 80 14.65 -18.55 15.70
N PRO A 81 15.71 -19.32 15.42
CA PRO A 81 15.93 -19.87 14.09
C PRO A 81 14.84 -20.88 13.73
N VAL A 82 14.67 -21.15 12.44
CA VAL A 82 13.67 -22.12 11.95
C VAL A 82 13.92 -23.50 12.54
N GLY A 83 12.86 -24.15 13.00
CA GLY A 83 12.92 -25.41 13.76
C GLY A 83 13.31 -25.24 15.23
N GLY A 84 13.72 -24.04 15.64
CA GLY A 84 14.14 -23.72 17.00
C GLY A 84 13.00 -23.41 17.95
N LYS A 85 13.34 -23.38 19.24
CA LYS A 85 12.48 -22.91 20.33
C LYS A 85 13.26 -21.96 21.25
N ALA A 86 12.57 -21.06 21.93
CA ALA A 86 13.13 -20.25 22.99
C ALA A 86 12.11 -20.01 24.11
N ASP A 87 12.61 -19.82 25.32
CA ASP A 87 11.83 -19.35 26.45
C ASP A 87 12.02 -17.83 26.59
N ILE A 88 10.92 -17.10 26.72
CA ILE A 88 10.89 -15.67 27.05
C ILE A 88 10.36 -15.57 28.46
N ALA A 89 11.13 -14.95 29.35
CA ALA A 89 10.72 -14.76 30.73
C ALA A 89 11.02 -13.36 31.22
N ALA A 90 10.12 -12.79 32.01
CA ALA A 90 10.32 -11.52 32.69
C ALA A 90 9.58 -11.51 34.04
N LYS A 91 10.21 -10.90 35.06
CA LYS A 91 9.54 -10.56 36.31
C LYS A 91 8.57 -9.40 36.05
N VAL A 92 7.35 -9.51 36.56
CA VAL A 92 6.29 -8.53 36.32
C VAL A 92 6.41 -7.40 37.32
N GLU A 93 7.00 -6.29 36.89
CA GLU A 93 7.19 -5.07 37.70
C GLU A 93 6.26 -3.93 37.27
N TRP A 94 5.23 -4.27 36.49
CA TRP A 94 4.22 -3.35 35.98
C TRP A 94 2.82 -3.80 36.37
N ASP A 95 1.86 -2.88 36.29
CA ASP A 95 0.44 -3.17 36.42
C ASP A 95 -0.22 -3.20 35.03
N GLY A 96 -1.31 -3.94 34.90
CA GLY A 96 -2.08 -4.01 33.66
C GLY A 96 -1.54 -5.04 32.66
N ARG A 97 -1.91 -4.85 31.39
CA ARG A 97 -1.66 -5.80 30.29
C ARG A 97 -0.30 -5.55 29.65
N CYS A 98 0.45 -6.62 29.44
CA CYS A 98 1.57 -6.62 28.49
C CYS A 98 1.17 -7.30 27.18
N ALA A 99 1.96 -7.10 26.14
CA ALA A 99 1.76 -7.74 24.84
C ALA A 99 2.98 -8.60 24.49
N LEU A 100 2.74 -9.87 24.18
CA LEU A 100 3.72 -10.69 23.47
C LEU A 100 3.52 -10.45 21.98
N GLU A 101 4.45 -9.74 21.35
CA GLU A 101 4.53 -9.62 19.91
C GLU A 101 5.31 -10.82 19.34
N THR A 102 4.78 -11.42 18.28
CA THR A 102 5.48 -12.43 17.47
C THR A 102 5.54 -11.96 16.03
N ASN A 103 6.72 -12.02 15.41
CA ASN A 103 6.91 -11.78 13.98
C ASN A 103 7.70 -12.95 13.38
N SER A 104 7.00 -13.84 12.69
CA SER A 104 7.59 -15.04 12.07
C SER A 104 8.06 -14.84 10.62
N GLY A 105 7.91 -13.64 10.05
CA GLY A 105 8.13 -13.43 8.61
C GLY A 105 7.25 -14.37 7.80
N TRP A 106 7.85 -15.20 6.95
CA TRP A 106 7.16 -16.22 6.15
C TRP A 106 7.06 -17.60 6.83
N ASN A 107 7.67 -17.80 8.00
CA ASN A 107 7.54 -19.00 8.81
C ASN A 107 6.34 -18.91 9.77
N LEU A 108 6.15 -19.90 10.65
CA LEU A 108 5.06 -19.93 11.63
C LEU A 108 5.59 -19.75 13.06
N ALA A 109 4.82 -19.05 13.88
CA ALA A 109 5.01 -18.94 15.32
C ALA A 109 4.01 -19.83 16.05
N LYS A 110 4.51 -20.76 16.88
CA LYS A 110 3.71 -21.42 17.92
C LYS A 110 4.09 -20.85 19.27
N VAL A 111 3.09 -20.42 20.04
CA VAL A 111 3.26 -19.86 21.38
C VAL A 111 2.62 -20.79 22.40
N GLN A 112 3.36 -21.10 23.45
CA GLN A 112 2.89 -21.90 24.58
C GLN A 112 2.99 -21.04 25.84
N LEU A 113 1.83 -20.68 26.39
CA LEU A 113 1.72 -19.98 27.68
C LEU A 113 1.29 -20.98 28.77
N PRO A 114 1.64 -20.74 30.05
CA PRO A 114 1.10 -21.49 31.18
C PRO A 114 -0.43 -21.51 31.16
N ALA A 115 -1.01 -22.66 31.52
CA ALA A 115 -2.46 -22.88 31.43
C ALA A 115 -3.29 -21.98 32.37
N ASP A 116 -2.66 -21.47 33.42
CA ASP A 116 -3.22 -20.57 34.43
C ASP A 116 -2.95 -19.08 34.12
N LEU A 117 -2.11 -18.76 33.13
CA LEU A 117 -1.77 -17.39 32.75
C LEU A 117 -2.84 -16.80 31.79
N PRO A 118 -3.65 -15.83 32.21
CA PRO A 118 -4.68 -15.25 31.37
C PRO A 118 -4.09 -14.54 30.15
N HIS A 119 -4.55 -14.95 28.96
CA HIS A 119 -4.13 -14.37 27.70
C HIS A 119 -5.26 -14.31 26.67
N ALA A 120 -5.10 -13.45 25.67
CA ALA A 120 -5.98 -13.34 24.53
C ALA A 120 -5.21 -12.90 23.28
N TYR A 121 -5.57 -13.44 22.13
CA TYR A 121 -5.06 -13.00 20.83
C TYR A 121 -5.71 -11.67 20.47
N VAL A 122 -4.89 -10.69 20.09
CA VAL A 122 -5.38 -9.38 19.66
C VAL A 122 -5.83 -9.47 18.21
N SER A 123 -7.07 -9.08 17.94
CA SER A 123 -7.67 -9.06 16.60
C SER A 123 -8.58 -7.85 16.48
N LYS A 124 -8.25 -6.91 15.60
CA LYS A 124 -9.07 -5.73 15.28
C LYS A 124 -8.88 -5.31 13.83
N LEU A 125 -9.72 -4.38 13.38
CA LEU A 125 -9.58 -3.75 12.06
C LEU A 125 -8.14 -3.27 11.80
N ASN A 126 -7.57 -3.70 10.68
CA ASN A 126 -6.18 -3.43 10.24
C ASN A 126 -5.08 -4.09 11.09
N GLN A 127 -5.46 -4.94 12.05
CA GLN A 127 -4.54 -5.75 12.85
C GLN A 127 -5.17 -7.14 13.09
N PRO A 128 -5.30 -7.96 12.02
CA PRO A 128 -5.91 -9.28 12.09
C PRO A 128 -5.10 -10.25 12.92
N LEU A 129 -5.79 -11.24 13.48
CA LEU A 129 -5.17 -12.49 13.89
C LEU A 129 -4.87 -13.28 12.62
N LYS A 130 -3.58 -13.48 12.32
CA LYS A 130 -3.08 -14.13 11.10
C LYS A 130 -2.61 -15.53 11.44
N THR A 131 -3.27 -16.53 10.87
CA THR A 131 -3.09 -17.92 11.29
C THR A 131 -3.02 -18.88 10.12
N VAL A 132 -2.46 -20.05 10.41
CA VAL A 132 -2.54 -21.23 9.55
C VAL A 132 -3.14 -22.38 10.37
N ARG A 133 -3.76 -23.33 9.68
CA ARG A 133 -4.40 -24.52 10.29
C ARG A 133 -5.62 -24.18 11.16
N ALA A 134 -6.32 -25.24 11.56
CA ALA A 134 -7.51 -25.17 12.39
C ALA A 134 -7.16 -24.70 13.80
N TRP A 135 -8.06 -23.93 14.40
CA TRP A 135 -7.97 -23.54 15.81
C TRP A 135 -9.36 -23.25 16.37
N GLY A 136 -9.45 -23.29 17.69
CA GLY A 136 -10.62 -22.86 18.44
C GLY A 136 -11.28 -23.97 19.25
N PRO A 137 -12.36 -23.63 19.97
CA PRO A 137 -12.99 -22.30 20.00
C PRO A 137 -12.11 -21.23 20.68
N LEU A 138 -12.14 -20.00 20.15
CA LEU A 138 -11.71 -18.80 20.86
C LEU A 138 -12.93 -17.93 21.18
N TYR A 139 -12.88 -17.26 22.31
CA TYR A 139 -14.00 -16.56 22.93
C TYR A 139 -13.80 -15.04 22.89
N PHE A 140 -14.88 -14.31 22.64
CA PHE A 140 -14.93 -12.85 22.69
C PHE A 140 -16.21 -12.38 23.39
N VAL A 141 -16.21 -11.14 23.88
CA VAL A 141 -17.38 -10.54 24.53
C VAL A 141 -18.13 -9.70 23.52
N VAL A 142 -19.45 -9.89 23.44
CA VAL A 142 -20.35 -8.92 22.84
C VAL A 142 -20.84 -8.00 23.97
N PRO A 143 -20.60 -6.67 23.90
CA PRO A 143 -21.03 -5.75 24.94
C PRO A 143 -22.55 -5.51 24.97
N LYS A 144 -23.12 -5.44 26.17
CA LYS A 144 -24.54 -5.15 26.37
C LYS A 144 -25.01 -3.94 25.54
N GLY A 145 -26.12 -4.13 24.82
CA GLY A 145 -26.72 -3.08 23.98
C GLY A 145 -26.16 -3.02 22.56
N THR A 146 -25.20 -3.88 22.19
CA THR A 146 -24.71 -4.01 20.82
C THR A 146 -25.84 -4.52 19.90
N PRO A 147 -26.29 -3.74 18.89
CA PRO A 147 -27.38 -4.13 18.00
C PRO A 147 -26.93 -5.08 16.89
N TYR A 148 -25.66 -5.03 16.52
CA TYR A 148 -25.00 -5.93 15.58
C TYR A 148 -23.50 -5.87 15.81
N PHE A 149 -22.78 -6.90 15.36
CA PHE A 149 -21.32 -6.86 15.26
C PHE A 149 -20.86 -7.46 13.95
N ASN A 150 -19.60 -7.19 13.61
CA ASN A 150 -18.96 -7.74 12.42
C ASN A 150 -17.75 -8.57 12.81
N ILE A 151 -17.54 -9.66 12.08
CA ILE A 151 -16.26 -10.36 11.97
C ILE A 151 -15.84 -10.28 10.50
N PHE A 152 -14.58 -9.95 10.25
CA PHE A 152 -14.03 -9.94 8.89
C PHE A 152 -13.09 -11.11 8.74
N VAL A 153 -13.21 -11.81 7.61
CA VAL A 153 -12.37 -12.96 7.26
C VAL A 153 -11.80 -12.79 5.86
N HIS A 154 -10.60 -13.34 5.63
CA HIS A 154 -9.89 -13.29 4.36
C HIS A 154 -8.87 -14.44 4.30
N ALA A 155 -8.64 -15.01 3.12
CA ALA A 155 -7.53 -15.90 2.82
C ALA A 155 -6.71 -15.29 1.67
N SER A 156 -5.38 -15.24 1.81
CA SER A 156 -4.57 -14.39 0.91
C SER A 156 -4.14 -15.04 -0.40
N VAL A 157 -4.31 -16.35 -0.58
CA VAL A 157 -3.90 -17.06 -1.79
C VAL A 157 -5.04 -17.88 -2.37
N LYS A 158 -5.14 -17.90 -3.70
CA LYS A 158 -6.10 -18.76 -4.41
C LYS A 158 -5.94 -20.22 -3.98
N LYS A 159 -7.07 -20.89 -3.76
CA LYS A 159 -7.18 -22.27 -3.23
C LYS A 159 -6.88 -22.39 -1.74
N GLU A 160 -6.69 -21.28 -1.05
CA GLU A 160 -6.86 -21.24 0.40
C GLU A 160 -8.32 -20.91 0.70
N GLY A 161 -8.75 -21.27 1.90
CA GLY A 161 -10.11 -21.06 2.35
C GLY A 161 -10.28 -21.50 3.79
N LEU A 162 -11.46 -21.29 4.33
CA LEU A 162 -11.75 -21.68 5.70
C LEU A 162 -13.21 -22.09 5.87
N HIS A 163 -13.44 -22.83 6.92
CA HIS A 163 -14.75 -23.03 7.48
C HIS A 163 -14.83 -22.28 8.83
N LEU A 164 -15.70 -21.29 8.92
CA LEU A 164 -15.90 -20.46 10.12
C LEU A 164 -17.20 -20.85 10.80
N THR A 165 -17.14 -21.08 12.11
CA THR A 165 -18.33 -21.27 12.94
C THR A 165 -18.35 -20.24 14.07
N ILE A 166 -19.49 -19.57 14.24
CA ILE A 166 -19.74 -18.63 15.34
C ILE A 166 -20.84 -19.20 16.21
N LYS A 167 -20.60 -19.25 17.53
CA LYS A 167 -21.58 -19.73 18.53
C LYS A 167 -21.94 -18.61 19.51
N ASN A 168 -23.21 -18.60 19.92
CA ASN A 168 -23.72 -17.68 20.93
C ASN A 168 -23.36 -18.16 22.37
N PRO A 169 -23.76 -17.43 23.43
CA PRO A 169 -23.44 -17.81 24.80
C PRO A 169 -24.07 -19.13 25.29
N SER A 170 -25.14 -19.64 24.66
CA SER A 170 -25.70 -20.97 24.95
C SER A 170 -24.95 -22.10 24.24
N GLY A 171 -23.99 -21.77 23.36
CA GLY A 171 -23.23 -22.74 22.56
C GLY A 171 -23.90 -23.11 21.24
N GLU A 172 -25.03 -22.48 20.89
CA GLU A 172 -25.72 -22.71 19.62
C GLU A 172 -24.98 -22.01 18.48
N VAL A 173 -24.87 -22.69 17.34
CA VAL A 173 -24.29 -22.11 16.12
C VAL A 173 -25.25 -21.07 15.55
N VAL A 174 -24.81 -19.82 15.50
CA VAL A 174 -25.59 -18.71 14.94
C VAL A 174 -25.23 -18.40 13.49
N ARG A 175 -24.01 -18.78 13.09
CA ARG A 175 -23.48 -18.53 11.75
C ARG A 175 -22.41 -19.56 11.45
N GLU A 176 -22.46 -20.05 10.23
CA GLU A 176 -21.50 -20.96 9.65
C GLU A 176 -21.22 -20.46 8.23
N GLU A 177 -19.94 -20.39 7.85
CA GLU A 177 -19.52 -19.93 6.52
C GLU A 177 -18.41 -20.84 5.99
N ASP A 178 -18.47 -21.16 4.71
CA ASP A 178 -17.45 -21.93 3.99
C ASP A 178 -17.14 -21.23 2.68
N GLY A 179 -15.86 -21.04 2.34
CA GLY A 179 -15.46 -20.34 1.12
C GLY A 179 -13.96 -20.19 0.98
N ASP A 180 -13.54 -19.65 -0.17
CA ASP A 180 -12.15 -19.26 -0.44
C ASP A 180 -11.76 -17.98 0.32
N PHE A 181 -12.67 -17.01 0.41
CA PHE A 181 -12.43 -15.70 1.01
C PHE A 181 -11.23 -14.97 0.39
N ASP A 182 -11.06 -15.08 -0.93
CA ASP A 182 -10.04 -14.35 -1.73
C ASP A 182 -10.17 -12.81 -1.56
N GLU A 183 -11.35 -12.33 -1.14
CA GLU A 183 -11.61 -10.96 -0.74
C GLU A 183 -12.03 -10.87 0.73
N VAL A 184 -11.76 -9.71 1.35
CA VAL A 184 -12.19 -9.43 2.72
C VAL A 184 -13.72 -9.53 2.81
N THR A 185 -14.18 -10.57 3.49
CA THR A 185 -15.61 -10.86 3.63
C THR A 185 -16.08 -10.41 5.00
N LYS A 186 -17.09 -9.54 5.00
CA LYS A 186 -17.74 -9.05 6.22
C LYS A 186 -18.90 -9.97 6.61
N ILE A 187 -18.77 -10.60 7.77
CA ILE A 187 -19.81 -11.42 8.38
C ILE A 187 -20.48 -10.60 9.47
N GLN A 188 -21.71 -10.15 9.19
CA GLN A 188 -22.48 -9.32 10.09
C GLN A 188 -23.53 -10.15 10.84
N ILE A 189 -23.50 -10.10 12.16
CA ILE A 189 -24.50 -10.72 13.03
C ILE A 189 -25.39 -9.62 13.62
N VAL A 190 -26.68 -9.64 13.27
CA VAL A 190 -27.68 -8.74 13.85
C VAL A 190 -28.27 -9.39 15.09
N LEU A 191 -28.34 -8.65 16.19
CA LEU A 191 -28.73 -9.16 17.48
C LEU A 191 -30.14 -8.69 17.84
N PRO A 192 -31.04 -9.59 18.27
CA PRO A 192 -32.28 -9.20 18.92
C PRO A 192 -32.00 -8.31 20.13
N LYS A 193 -32.91 -7.37 20.42
CA LYS A 193 -32.78 -6.44 21.54
C LYS A 193 -32.54 -7.21 22.84
N GLY A 194 -31.41 -6.94 23.50
CA GLY A 194 -31.04 -7.56 24.78
C GLY A 194 -30.16 -8.81 24.67
N GLN A 195 -29.87 -9.34 23.47
CA GLN A 195 -29.01 -10.53 23.28
C GLN A 195 -27.52 -10.20 23.09
N GLY A 196 -27.15 -8.92 23.11
CA GLY A 196 -25.75 -8.49 22.97
C GLY A 196 -24.93 -8.56 24.25
N ASP A 197 -25.34 -9.27 25.30
CA ASP A 197 -24.59 -9.34 26.56
C ASP A 197 -24.13 -10.78 26.82
N GLY A 198 -22.89 -11.11 26.44
CA GLY A 198 -22.40 -12.46 26.67
C GLY A 198 -21.05 -12.77 26.03
N VAL A 199 -20.57 -13.98 26.32
CA VAL A 199 -19.36 -14.53 25.72
C VAL A 199 -19.76 -15.40 24.53
N TRP A 200 -19.29 -15.02 23.36
CA TRP A 200 -19.48 -15.74 22.11
C TRP A 200 -18.19 -16.47 21.76
N SER A 201 -18.25 -17.41 20.84
CA SER A 201 -17.04 -18.08 20.33
C SER A 201 -16.98 -18.11 18.82
N VAL A 202 -15.76 -18.15 18.31
CA VAL A 202 -15.41 -18.35 16.91
C VAL A 202 -14.40 -19.49 16.80
N GLU A 203 -14.55 -20.33 15.80
CA GLU A 203 -13.63 -21.43 15.48
C GLU A 203 -13.37 -21.47 13.97
N LEU A 204 -12.15 -21.88 13.62
CA LEU A 204 -11.74 -22.14 12.24
C LEU A 204 -11.41 -23.62 12.06
N SER A 205 -12.00 -24.23 11.04
CA SER A 205 -11.69 -25.59 10.61
C SER A 205 -11.40 -25.62 9.10
N PRO A 206 -10.83 -26.73 8.59
CA PRO A 206 -10.56 -26.85 7.16
C PRO A 206 -11.83 -26.60 6.33
N PRO A 207 -11.71 -25.93 5.17
CA PRO A 207 -12.85 -25.71 4.28
C PRO A 207 -13.45 -27.05 3.86
N LYS A 208 -14.78 -27.09 3.75
CA LYS A 208 -15.53 -28.27 3.27
C LYS A 208 -15.38 -28.45 1.76
N THR A 209 -15.06 -27.37 1.05
CA THR A 209 -14.83 -27.37 -0.40
C THR A 209 -13.59 -28.18 -0.79
N PRO A 210 -13.73 -29.24 -1.63
CA PRO A 210 -12.59 -30.07 -2.03
C PRO A 210 -11.48 -29.29 -2.74
N GLY A 211 -10.23 -29.58 -2.39
CA GLY A 211 -9.06 -28.98 -3.02
C GLY A 211 -8.65 -27.61 -2.46
N MET A 212 -9.34 -27.13 -1.42
CA MET A 212 -8.94 -25.95 -0.66
C MET A 212 -8.12 -26.32 0.59
N ALA A 213 -7.19 -25.46 0.96
CA ALA A 213 -6.37 -25.60 2.17
C ALA A 213 -6.70 -24.51 3.19
N LEU A 214 -6.67 -24.84 4.48
CA LEU A 214 -6.73 -23.85 5.55
C LEU A 214 -5.33 -23.28 5.81
N ASP A 215 -5.00 -22.24 5.04
CA ASP A 215 -3.71 -21.59 5.07
C ASP A 215 -3.87 -20.07 4.89
N ASP A 216 -2.95 -19.31 5.45
CA ASP A 216 -2.93 -17.83 5.45
C ASP A 216 -4.30 -17.15 5.62
N VAL A 217 -4.95 -17.45 6.74
CA VAL A 217 -6.26 -16.87 7.06
C VAL A 217 -6.14 -15.75 8.08
N TYR A 218 -6.99 -14.74 7.90
CA TYR A 218 -7.02 -13.50 8.65
C TYR A 218 -8.39 -13.38 9.31
N VAL A 219 -8.43 -13.14 10.62
CA VAL A 219 -9.67 -12.87 11.36
C VAL A 219 -9.57 -11.53 12.07
N GLU A 220 -10.56 -10.66 11.85
CA GLU A 220 -10.68 -9.34 12.49
C GLU A 220 -12.01 -9.20 13.21
N LEU A 221 -11.96 -8.73 14.46
CA LEU A 221 -13.15 -8.27 15.17
C LEU A 221 -13.48 -6.82 14.76
N GLY A 222 -14.75 -6.58 14.44
CA GLY A 222 -15.24 -5.24 14.13
C GLY A 222 -15.19 -4.28 15.32
N PRO A 223 -15.33 -2.96 15.09
CA PRO A 223 -15.17 -1.93 16.11
C PRO A 223 -16.25 -1.98 17.22
N GLN A 224 -17.30 -2.78 17.03
CA GLN A 224 -18.34 -3.02 18.03
C GLN A 224 -17.87 -3.94 19.17
N LEU A 225 -16.74 -4.64 19.00
CA LEU A 225 -16.27 -5.68 19.90
C LEU A 225 -14.92 -5.29 20.54
N PRO A 226 -14.66 -5.71 21.79
CA PRO A 226 -13.32 -5.76 22.33
C PRO A 226 -12.38 -6.57 21.42
N PRO A 227 -11.15 -6.13 21.17
CA PRO A 227 -10.27 -6.70 20.15
C PRO A 227 -9.53 -7.96 20.65
N PHE A 228 -10.23 -8.83 21.39
CA PHE A 228 -9.63 -9.94 22.12
C PHE A 228 -10.36 -11.25 21.85
N LEU A 229 -9.59 -12.24 21.36
CA LEU A 229 -10.00 -13.64 21.21
C LEU A 229 -9.25 -14.48 22.25
N ALA A 230 -9.93 -14.91 23.31
CA ALA A 230 -9.32 -15.65 24.41
C ALA A 230 -9.60 -17.16 24.31
N PRO A 231 -8.69 -18.06 24.70
CA PRO A 231 -8.96 -19.51 24.70
C PRO A 231 -9.94 -19.96 25.80
N LYS A 232 -10.31 -19.08 26.74
CA LYS A 232 -11.30 -19.37 27.79
C LYS A 232 -12.37 -18.27 27.91
N PRO A 233 -13.63 -18.62 28.19
CA PRO A 233 -14.71 -17.64 28.35
C PRO A 233 -14.46 -16.57 29.41
N GLU A 234 -13.96 -16.97 30.57
CA GLU A 234 -13.66 -16.08 31.69
C GLU A 234 -12.52 -15.10 31.37
N TRP A 235 -11.59 -15.50 30.51
CA TRP A 235 -10.52 -14.61 30.05
C TRP A 235 -11.04 -13.61 29.04
N ALA A 236 -11.96 -13.98 28.14
CA ALA A 236 -12.61 -13.02 27.25
C ALA A 236 -13.27 -11.88 28.05
N LYS A 237 -13.99 -12.21 29.13
CA LYS A 237 -14.54 -11.22 30.08
C LYS A 237 -13.46 -10.36 30.73
N LEU A 238 -12.39 -10.99 31.23
CA LEU A 238 -11.28 -10.31 31.88
C LEU A 238 -10.62 -9.27 30.95
N PHE A 239 -10.37 -9.61 29.68
CA PHE A 239 -9.74 -8.71 28.72
C PHE A 239 -10.70 -7.62 28.20
N ALA A 240 -12.00 -7.88 28.21
CA ALA A 240 -13.04 -6.93 27.83
C ALA A 240 -13.43 -5.92 28.93
N ALA A 241 -13.14 -6.21 30.20
CA ALA A 241 -13.65 -5.46 31.36
C ALA A 241 -13.41 -3.93 31.29
N ASP A 242 -12.24 -3.52 30.79
CA ASP A 242 -11.86 -2.10 30.68
C ASP A 242 -12.00 -1.55 29.25
N TRP A 243 -12.52 -2.36 28.33
CA TRP A 243 -12.71 -1.93 26.95
C TRP A 243 -13.91 -1.01 26.85
N LYS A 244 -13.72 0.09 26.12
CA LYS A 244 -14.79 0.98 25.70
C LYS A 244 -14.75 1.02 24.18
N PRO A 245 -15.91 1.05 23.49
CA PRO A 245 -15.92 1.29 22.06
C PRO A 245 -15.17 2.59 21.81
N GLU A 246 -14.12 2.49 21.00
CA GLU A 246 -13.38 3.66 20.58
C GLU A 246 -14.36 4.50 19.78
N ALA A 247 -14.82 5.62 20.36
CA ALA A 247 -15.49 6.62 19.56
C ALA A 247 -14.50 6.96 18.46
N VAL A 248 -14.87 6.70 17.20
CA VAL A 248 -14.12 7.20 16.05
C VAL A 248 -14.15 8.71 16.22
N LYS A 249 -13.15 9.25 16.91
CA LYS A 249 -12.96 10.68 16.99
C LYS A 249 -12.54 11.05 15.58
N PRO A 250 -13.36 11.78 14.81
CA PRO A 250 -12.79 12.43 13.64
C PRO A 250 -11.54 13.16 14.13
N SER A 251 -10.44 13.03 13.41
CA SER A 251 -9.25 13.80 13.69
C SER A 251 -9.65 15.27 13.67
N ALA A 252 -9.89 15.83 14.86
CA ALA A 252 -10.07 17.25 14.99
C ALA A 252 -8.71 17.86 14.60
N PRO A 253 -8.68 18.81 13.66
CA PRO A 253 -7.47 19.58 13.43
C PRO A 253 -6.95 20.08 14.78
N ALA A 254 -5.66 19.96 15.02
CA ALA A 254 -5.06 20.57 16.21
C ALA A 254 -5.49 22.04 16.27
N GLU A 255 -5.79 22.55 17.46
CA GLU A 255 -6.09 23.97 17.63
C GLU A 255 -4.94 24.78 17.02
N LYS A 256 -5.29 25.70 16.11
CA LYS A 256 -4.32 26.58 15.47
C LYS A 256 -3.62 27.36 16.57
N THR A 257 -2.35 27.05 16.82
CA THR A 257 -1.56 27.80 17.78
C THR A 257 -0.99 29.01 17.06
N PRO A 258 -1.19 30.24 17.56
CA PRO A 258 -0.55 31.40 16.96
C PRO A 258 0.98 31.24 17.03
N PRO A 259 1.73 31.61 15.98
CA PRO A 259 3.18 31.55 16.00
C PRO A 259 3.70 32.42 17.16
N LYS A 260 4.54 31.84 18.02
CA LYS A 260 5.15 32.53 19.18
C LYS A 260 6.48 33.22 18.85
N LEU A 261 7.01 32.97 17.66
CA LEU A 261 8.29 33.47 17.21
C LEU A 261 8.08 34.31 15.97
N GLU A 262 8.88 35.36 15.83
CA GLU A 262 8.96 36.11 14.59
C GLU A 262 9.35 35.18 13.43
N PRO A 263 8.70 35.31 12.26
CA PRO A 263 9.04 34.59 11.05
C PRO A 263 10.55 34.64 10.76
N PHE A 264 11.21 33.48 10.73
CA PHE A 264 12.60 33.40 10.29
C PHE A 264 12.64 33.63 8.78
N ARG A 265 13.08 34.82 8.35
CA ARG A 265 13.06 35.24 6.94
C ARG A 265 14.11 34.56 6.05
N GLY A 266 14.72 33.48 6.54
CA GLY A 266 15.84 32.82 5.89
C GLY A 266 17.13 33.64 5.98
N ALA A 267 18.27 32.95 6.07
CA ALA A 267 19.55 33.55 5.73
C ALA A 267 19.82 33.23 4.26
N THR A 268 20.11 34.24 3.45
CA THR A 268 20.48 34.07 2.03
C THR A 268 21.92 34.51 1.83
N GLY A 269 22.70 33.80 1.02
CA GLY A 269 24.04 34.20 0.62
C GLY A 269 25.01 33.03 0.45
N PRO A 270 26.23 33.32 -0.06
CA PRO A 270 27.23 32.29 -0.39
C PRO A 270 27.63 31.40 0.79
N GLU A 271 27.54 31.93 2.01
CA GLU A 271 27.84 31.21 3.26
C GLU A 271 26.79 30.14 3.55
N ILE A 272 25.52 30.46 3.34
CA ILE A 272 24.40 29.52 3.51
C ILE A 272 24.40 28.50 2.38
N ASP A 273 24.70 28.91 1.14
CA ASP A 273 24.88 27.99 0.02
C ASP A 273 25.98 26.96 0.31
N ARG A 274 27.10 27.43 0.88
CA ARG A 274 28.18 26.55 1.34
C ARG A 274 27.72 25.63 2.48
N ALA A 275 26.91 26.12 3.42
CA ALA A 275 26.40 25.33 4.53
C ALA A 275 25.38 24.26 4.12
N TYR A 276 24.70 24.42 2.97
CA TYR A 276 23.86 23.38 2.36
C TYR A 276 24.62 22.46 1.39
N SER A 277 25.85 22.80 1.00
CA SER A 277 26.66 21.98 0.10
C SER A 277 26.91 20.59 0.70
N ARG A 278 26.64 19.56 -0.11
CA ARG A 278 26.90 18.15 0.22
C ARG A 278 27.98 17.56 -0.69
N ASP A 279 28.98 18.37 -1.05
CA ASP A 279 30.14 17.87 -1.80
C ASP A 279 30.91 16.83 -0.97
N THR A 280 30.62 15.56 -1.23
CA THR A 280 31.24 14.42 -0.56
C THR A 280 32.68 14.18 -1.03
N SER A 281 33.11 14.80 -2.14
CA SER A 281 34.50 14.70 -2.61
C SER A 281 35.48 15.41 -1.67
N ALA A 282 35.00 16.37 -0.88
CA ALA A 282 35.76 17.08 0.15
C ALA A 282 35.68 16.43 1.56
N GLY A 283 35.21 15.19 1.64
CA GLY A 283 34.98 14.47 2.90
C GLY A 283 33.62 14.73 3.55
N TRP A 284 33.31 14.01 4.62
CA TRP A 284 32.06 14.16 5.35
C TRP A 284 32.06 15.43 6.20
N LYS A 285 31.08 16.30 5.99
CA LYS A 285 30.87 17.52 6.78
C LYS A 285 29.42 17.60 7.24
N THR A 286 29.20 18.21 8.40
CA THR A 286 27.85 18.56 8.83
C THR A 286 27.32 19.68 7.93
N SER A 287 26.14 19.46 7.32
CA SER A 287 25.41 20.48 6.56
C SER A 287 24.17 20.92 7.35
N LEU A 288 23.60 22.07 6.98
CA LEU A 288 22.27 22.43 7.45
C LEU A 288 21.24 21.35 7.07
N PRO A 289 20.22 21.12 7.92
CA PRO A 289 19.14 20.19 7.60
C PRO A 289 18.35 20.70 6.40
N PHE A 290 18.08 19.81 5.44
CA PHE A 290 17.24 20.10 4.29
C PHE A 290 15.78 19.89 4.70
N THR A 291 15.01 20.97 4.80
CA THR A 291 13.58 20.89 5.09
C THR A 291 12.79 20.80 3.79
N TYR A 292 12.01 19.73 3.67
CA TYR A 292 11.18 19.44 2.51
C TYR A 292 9.72 19.40 2.95
N ILE A 293 8.89 20.27 2.38
CA ILE A 293 7.44 20.29 2.61
C ILE A 293 6.73 19.92 1.31
N LEU A 294 5.80 18.98 1.42
CA LEU A 294 4.86 18.60 0.37
C LEU A 294 3.48 19.13 0.74
N ASP A 295 2.97 20.06 -0.05
CA ASP A 295 1.65 20.67 0.15
C ASP A 295 0.76 20.43 -1.08
N TYR A 296 -0.14 19.47 -0.95
CA TYR A 296 -1.13 19.14 -1.98
C TYR A 296 -2.43 19.94 -1.84
N GLY A 297 -2.47 20.99 -1.01
CA GLY A 297 -3.60 21.90 -0.91
C GLY A 297 -4.00 22.52 -2.24
N GLY A 298 -5.28 22.88 -2.38
CA GLY A 298 -5.79 23.57 -3.58
C GLY A 298 -5.98 25.09 -3.39
N LYS A 299 -5.59 25.63 -2.23
CA LYS A 299 -5.87 27.01 -1.81
C LYS A 299 -4.58 27.82 -1.62
N HIS A 300 -3.66 27.70 -2.57
CA HIS A 300 -2.40 28.46 -2.58
C HIS A 300 -2.58 29.77 -3.35
N LEU A 301 -2.97 29.66 -4.62
CA LEU A 301 -3.13 30.80 -5.52
C LEU A 301 -4.29 31.70 -5.08
N GLY A 302 -4.02 32.99 -4.91
CA GLY A 302 -5.02 33.99 -4.51
C GLY A 302 -5.40 33.94 -3.02
N ASN A 303 -4.77 33.08 -2.22
CA ASN A 303 -4.99 33.04 -0.79
C ASN A 303 -4.06 34.04 -0.07
N PRO A 304 -4.59 35.11 0.54
CA PRO A 304 -3.75 36.13 1.19
C PRO A 304 -2.97 35.60 2.40
N ASP A 305 -3.42 34.49 3.01
CA ASP A 305 -2.81 33.92 4.22
C ASP A 305 -1.70 32.91 3.91
N TYR A 306 -1.58 32.43 2.67
CA TYR A 306 -0.69 31.32 2.35
C TYR A 306 0.79 31.68 2.50
N ILE A 307 1.24 32.77 1.84
CA ILE A 307 2.63 33.23 1.94
C ILE A 307 2.99 33.64 3.38
N PRO A 308 2.14 34.41 4.12
CA PRO A 308 2.38 34.66 5.53
C PRO A 308 2.58 33.39 6.36
N ALA A 309 1.75 32.36 6.14
CA ALA A 309 1.90 31.08 6.84
C ALA A 309 3.25 30.41 6.52
N VAL A 310 3.63 30.32 5.25
CA VAL A 310 4.93 29.76 4.83
C VAL A 310 6.10 30.55 5.43
N SER A 311 6.00 31.88 5.50
CA SER A 311 7.08 32.74 6.02
C SER A 311 7.41 32.48 7.49
N THR A 312 6.49 31.91 8.28
CA THR A 312 6.74 31.59 9.69
C THR A 312 7.83 30.54 9.89
N ALA A 313 7.98 29.63 8.92
CA ALA A 313 8.98 28.56 8.92
C ALA A 313 9.24 28.11 7.46
N PRO A 314 9.94 28.91 6.65
CA PRO A 314 10.09 28.63 5.23
C PRO A 314 10.90 27.33 5.02
N PRO A 315 10.42 26.38 4.20
CA PRO A 315 11.17 25.18 3.90
C PRO A 315 12.31 25.47 2.91
N THR A 316 13.29 24.56 2.85
CA THR A 316 14.32 24.62 1.83
C THR A 316 13.72 24.29 0.46
N LEU A 317 12.90 23.24 0.38
CA LEU A 317 12.11 22.89 -0.80
C LEU A 317 10.63 22.86 -0.45
N LEU A 318 9.85 23.70 -1.13
CA LEU A 318 8.40 23.68 -1.11
C LEU A 318 7.90 23.00 -2.38
N HIS A 319 7.37 21.80 -2.23
CA HIS A 319 6.72 21.08 -3.31
C HIS A 319 5.21 21.28 -3.23
N LEU A 320 4.69 22.00 -4.21
CA LEU A 320 3.27 22.29 -4.37
C LEU A 320 2.58 21.18 -5.15
N GLY A 321 1.26 21.10 -5.08
CA GLY A 321 0.51 20.24 -5.99
C GLY A 321 0.59 20.70 -7.45
N LYS A 322 -0.50 20.53 -8.18
CA LYS A 322 -0.60 20.95 -9.59
C LYS A 322 -0.90 22.44 -9.69
N ASP A 323 -0.10 23.26 -9.02
CA ASP A 323 -0.10 24.72 -9.09
C ASP A 323 0.58 25.18 -10.38
N VAL A 324 -0.01 24.80 -11.51
CA VAL A 324 0.51 24.96 -12.87
C VAL A 324 -0.55 25.58 -13.80
N PRO A 325 -0.13 26.29 -14.86
CA PRO A 325 -1.08 26.78 -15.88
C PRO A 325 -1.81 25.63 -16.57
N PHE A 326 -1.08 24.57 -16.87
CA PHE A 326 -1.57 23.38 -17.56
C PHE A 326 -1.29 22.14 -16.72
N ASN A 327 -2.35 21.48 -16.27
CA ASN A 327 -2.27 20.19 -15.59
C ASN A 327 -1.90 19.12 -16.60
N HIS A 328 -0.83 18.35 -16.33
CA HIS A 328 -0.35 17.33 -17.27
C HIS A 328 -1.44 16.34 -17.70
N GLY A 329 -2.39 16.03 -16.80
CA GLY A 329 -3.42 15.03 -17.04
C GLY A 329 -4.70 15.59 -17.63
N TRP A 330 -5.01 16.87 -17.41
CA TRP A 330 -6.32 17.44 -17.76
C TRP A 330 -6.25 18.64 -18.72
N GLY A 331 -5.07 19.21 -18.96
CA GLY A 331 -4.93 20.51 -19.62
C GLY A 331 -5.20 21.67 -18.64
N PRO A 332 -5.69 22.82 -19.11
CA PRO A 332 -5.93 23.99 -18.27
C PRO A 332 -7.28 23.86 -17.55
N VAL A 333 -7.30 23.31 -16.34
CA VAL A 333 -8.55 23.12 -15.56
C VAL A 333 -8.61 24.00 -14.31
N LYS A 334 -9.81 24.29 -13.81
CA LYS A 334 -10.04 25.18 -12.65
C LYS A 334 -9.31 24.72 -11.38
N ALA A 335 -9.30 23.44 -11.06
CA ALA A 335 -8.66 22.95 -9.82
C ALA A 335 -7.13 23.10 -9.82
N LEU A 336 -6.59 23.35 -8.62
CA LEU A 336 -5.17 23.32 -8.27
C LEU A 336 -4.94 22.28 -7.17
N GLY A 337 -3.68 22.04 -6.81
CA GLY A 337 -3.31 21.10 -5.74
C GLY A 337 -3.15 19.65 -6.21
N GLY A 338 -3.17 18.71 -5.26
CA GLY A 338 -2.91 17.30 -5.54
C GLY A 338 -3.92 16.66 -6.51
N GLU A 339 -3.52 15.58 -7.17
CA GLU A 339 -4.37 14.87 -8.14
C GLU A 339 -5.67 14.33 -7.54
N ASN A 340 -5.68 14.04 -6.24
CA ASN A 340 -6.86 13.59 -5.50
C ASN A 340 -7.70 14.76 -4.94
N GLN A 341 -7.22 16.01 -5.04
CA GLN A 341 -7.94 17.22 -4.62
C GLN A 341 -8.68 17.88 -5.79
N ALA A 342 -8.19 17.71 -7.02
CA ALA A 342 -9.01 17.89 -8.21
C ALA A 342 -9.92 16.67 -8.33
N TYR A 343 -11.14 16.74 -7.80
CA TYR A 343 -12.11 15.65 -7.67
C TYR A 343 -12.57 14.98 -8.98
N GLY A 344 -11.77 14.95 -10.05
CA GLY A 344 -11.96 14.19 -11.30
C GLY A 344 -13.25 14.48 -12.09
N HIS A 345 -14.09 15.40 -11.60
CA HIS A 345 -15.45 15.63 -12.08
C HIS A 345 -15.96 17.04 -11.73
N GLY A 346 -17.03 17.47 -12.42
CA GLY A 346 -17.73 18.73 -12.14
C GLY A 346 -16.84 19.96 -12.37
N GLU A 347 -17.06 21.02 -11.58
CA GLU A 347 -16.33 22.29 -11.74
C GLU A 347 -14.81 22.17 -11.59
N SER A 348 -14.32 21.15 -10.86
CA SER A 348 -12.88 20.97 -10.64
C SER A 348 -12.11 20.72 -11.93
N ILE A 349 -12.74 20.06 -12.91
CA ILE A 349 -12.15 19.75 -14.21
C ILE A 349 -12.67 20.65 -15.33
N GLN A 350 -13.41 21.72 -14.99
CA GLN A 350 -13.84 22.70 -15.98
C GLN A 350 -12.60 23.32 -16.64
N ARG A 351 -12.57 23.27 -17.97
CA ARG A 351 -11.52 23.89 -18.77
C ARG A 351 -11.57 25.41 -18.65
N LEU A 352 -10.43 26.01 -18.37
CA LEU A 352 -10.23 27.45 -18.35
C LEU A 352 -10.08 28.01 -19.76
N THR A 353 -10.63 29.18 -20.01
CA THR A 353 -10.38 29.96 -21.22
C THR A 353 -8.92 30.44 -21.31
N PRO A 354 -8.42 30.83 -22.50
CA PRO A 354 -7.07 31.38 -22.63
C PRO A 354 -6.80 32.60 -21.74
N ASP A 355 -7.80 33.45 -21.50
CA ASP A 355 -7.68 34.63 -20.65
C ASP A 355 -7.53 34.25 -19.17
N GLU A 356 -8.34 33.30 -18.69
CA GLU A 356 -8.21 32.76 -17.33
C GLU A 356 -6.86 32.06 -17.11
N VAL A 357 -6.32 31.38 -18.15
CA VAL A 357 -4.96 30.81 -18.08
C VAL A 357 -3.90 31.91 -18.00
N ARG A 358 -4.07 33.03 -18.71
CA ARG A 358 -3.16 34.19 -18.63
C ARG A 358 -3.17 34.81 -17.23
N GLU A 359 -4.35 34.96 -16.63
CA GLU A 359 -4.50 35.41 -15.25
C GLU A 359 -3.83 34.44 -14.28
N ARG A 360 -4.03 33.13 -14.47
CA ARG A 360 -3.37 32.09 -13.67
C ARG A 360 -1.85 32.16 -13.78
N ILE A 361 -1.28 32.32 -14.97
CA ILE A 361 0.17 32.48 -15.13
C ILE A 361 0.67 33.69 -14.34
N THR A 362 -0.04 34.81 -14.41
CA THR A 362 0.32 36.05 -13.68
C THR A 362 0.26 35.83 -12.17
N GLY A 363 -0.81 35.21 -11.67
CA GLY A 363 -0.96 34.93 -10.26
C GLY A 363 0.05 33.90 -9.73
N LEU A 364 0.36 32.85 -10.50
CA LEU A 364 1.37 31.87 -10.13
C LEU A 364 2.76 32.50 -10.03
N LYS A 365 3.13 33.38 -10.98
CA LYS A 365 4.38 34.17 -10.89
C LYS A 365 4.45 34.95 -9.60
N ALA A 366 3.40 35.73 -9.29
CA ALA A 366 3.36 36.54 -8.09
C ALA A 366 3.44 35.67 -6.81
N MET A 367 2.80 34.50 -6.83
CA MET A 367 2.86 33.54 -5.72
C MET A 367 4.26 32.97 -5.53
N VAL A 368 4.91 32.49 -6.60
CA VAL A 368 6.26 31.92 -6.53
C VAL A 368 7.28 32.97 -6.09
N ASP A 369 7.23 34.18 -6.66
CA ASP A 369 8.07 35.31 -6.24
C ASP A 369 7.86 35.64 -4.75
N GLY A 370 6.60 35.56 -4.29
CA GLY A 370 6.24 35.79 -2.89
C GLY A 370 6.78 34.70 -1.96
N LEU A 371 6.76 33.43 -2.39
CA LEU A 371 7.33 32.31 -1.64
C LEU A 371 8.85 32.40 -1.53
N HIS A 372 9.55 32.77 -2.61
CA HIS A 372 10.98 33.04 -2.56
C HIS A 372 11.31 34.20 -1.61
N LYS A 373 10.54 35.30 -1.67
CA LYS A 373 10.69 36.43 -0.73
C LYS A 373 10.38 36.04 0.72
N ALA A 374 9.54 35.03 0.94
CA ALA A 374 9.25 34.48 2.26
C ALA A 374 10.36 33.54 2.78
N GLY A 375 11.36 33.22 1.96
CA GLY A 375 12.54 32.43 2.33
C GLY A 375 12.53 30.99 1.80
N ALA A 376 11.52 30.56 1.03
CA ALA A 376 11.58 29.27 0.36
C ALA A 376 12.68 29.31 -0.71
N ARG A 377 13.59 28.34 -0.70
CA ARG A 377 14.73 28.34 -1.64
C ARG A 377 14.38 27.73 -3.00
N TRP A 378 13.60 26.66 -2.98
CA TRP A 378 13.08 26.01 -4.17
C TRP A 378 11.57 25.84 -4.08
N VAL A 379 10.87 26.20 -5.13
CA VAL A 379 9.43 26.02 -5.30
C VAL A 379 9.21 25.20 -6.56
N THR A 380 8.66 24.00 -6.39
CA THR A 380 8.44 23.07 -7.50
C THR A 380 7.01 22.54 -7.46
N PRO A 381 6.22 22.59 -8.54
CA PRO A 381 4.95 21.93 -8.59
C PRO A 381 5.11 20.45 -8.95
N TYR A 382 4.04 19.71 -8.72
CA TYR A 382 3.88 18.33 -9.10
C TYR A 382 3.50 18.18 -10.57
N ILE A 383 4.15 17.26 -11.29
CA ILE A 383 3.62 16.66 -12.53
C ILE A 383 3.75 15.14 -12.46
N CYS A 384 2.91 14.40 -13.19
CA CYS A 384 3.10 12.97 -13.37
C CYS A 384 3.65 12.69 -14.75
N ALA A 385 4.67 11.82 -14.81
CA ALA A 385 5.37 11.45 -16.04
C ALA A 385 4.47 10.84 -17.13
N MET A 386 3.31 10.28 -16.79
CA MET A 386 2.62 9.39 -17.74
C MET A 386 1.12 9.26 -17.56
N THR A 387 0.41 10.24 -17.02
CA THR A 387 -1.06 10.10 -16.88
C THR A 387 -1.82 11.14 -17.67
N VAL A 388 -2.79 10.69 -18.45
CA VAL A 388 -3.76 11.51 -19.18
C VAL A 388 -5.13 11.15 -18.65
N ASN A 389 -5.95 12.16 -18.39
CA ASN A 389 -7.24 12.01 -17.73
C ASN A 389 -8.38 12.47 -18.64
N GLY A 390 -9.48 11.72 -18.67
CA GLY A 390 -10.64 12.04 -19.49
C GLY A 390 -11.29 10.81 -20.11
N ASP A 391 -12.06 11.04 -21.16
CA ASP A 391 -12.75 10.00 -21.94
C ASP A 391 -12.60 10.33 -23.42
N ASN A 392 -12.00 9.42 -24.19
CA ASN A 392 -11.68 9.62 -25.60
C ASN A 392 -12.90 9.54 -26.53
N GLU A 393 -13.94 8.82 -26.14
CA GLU A 393 -15.16 8.66 -26.93
C GLU A 393 -16.08 9.85 -26.72
N ARG A 394 -16.27 10.25 -25.46
CA ARG A 394 -17.05 11.45 -25.09
C ARG A 394 -16.30 12.75 -25.30
N ARG A 395 -15.00 12.67 -25.54
CA ARG A 395 -14.07 13.81 -25.71
C ARG A 395 -14.11 14.79 -24.54
N THR A 396 -14.11 14.24 -23.33
CA THR A 396 -14.10 15.02 -22.08
C THR A 396 -12.72 15.01 -21.42
N GLY A 397 -12.46 15.97 -20.53
CA GLY A 397 -11.18 16.10 -19.84
C GLY A 397 -10.07 16.55 -20.80
N PHE A 398 -8.96 15.81 -20.84
CA PHE A 398 -7.84 16.15 -21.72
C PHE A 398 -8.21 16.19 -23.20
N TRP A 399 -9.11 15.32 -23.64
CA TRP A 399 -9.54 15.30 -25.04
C TRP A 399 -10.32 16.56 -25.43
N GLU A 400 -11.12 17.11 -24.51
CA GLU A 400 -11.78 18.41 -24.72
C GLU A 400 -10.74 19.52 -24.91
N PHE A 401 -9.75 19.59 -24.01
CA PHE A 401 -8.65 20.53 -24.16
C PHE A 401 -7.90 20.36 -25.48
N TYR A 402 -7.60 19.12 -25.86
CA TYR A 402 -6.90 18.82 -27.11
C TYR A 402 -7.67 19.29 -28.35
N ASP A 403 -9.00 19.19 -28.33
CA ASP A 403 -9.85 19.68 -29.42
C ASP A 403 -9.83 21.21 -29.51
N HIS A 404 -9.57 21.89 -28.39
CA HIS A 404 -9.42 23.34 -28.25
C HIS A 404 -7.96 23.84 -28.21
N TRP A 405 -6.98 23.00 -28.60
CA TRP A 405 -5.55 23.32 -28.45
C TRP A 405 -5.15 24.67 -29.03
N ASP A 406 -5.64 24.99 -30.23
CA ASP A 406 -5.26 26.21 -30.95
C ASP A 406 -5.74 27.50 -30.27
N ASP A 407 -6.77 27.43 -29.42
CA ASP A 407 -7.25 28.56 -28.62
C ASP A 407 -6.15 29.08 -27.67
N TYR A 408 -5.21 28.21 -27.27
CA TYR A 408 -4.12 28.53 -26.33
C TYR A 408 -2.80 28.88 -27.03
N ARG A 409 -2.73 28.78 -28.37
CA ARG A 409 -1.56 29.22 -29.16
C ARG A 409 -1.13 30.66 -28.87
N PRO A 410 -2.02 31.65 -28.66
CA PRO A 410 -1.63 33.02 -28.34
C PRO A 410 -0.89 33.15 -26.99
N LEU A 411 -1.03 32.19 -26.08
CA LEU A 411 -0.23 32.12 -24.84
C LEU A 411 1.18 31.58 -25.09
N GLY A 412 1.47 31.19 -26.33
CA GLY A 412 2.70 30.58 -26.77
C GLY A 412 2.76 29.08 -26.53
N LEU A 413 1.61 28.38 -26.47
CA LEU A 413 1.56 26.92 -26.55
C LEU A 413 2.06 26.47 -27.93
N CYS A 414 2.79 25.35 -28.00
CA CYS A 414 3.32 24.84 -29.25
C CYS A 414 2.22 24.41 -30.24
N ALA A 415 2.61 24.00 -31.45
CA ALA A 415 1.67 23.47 -32.42
C ALA A 415 0.98 22.19 -31.89
N LYS A 416 -0.31 22.03 -32.21
CA LYS A 416 -1.07 20.83 -31.85
C LYS A 416 -0.37 19.59 -32.43
N PRO A 417 -0.03 18.58 -31.60
CA PRO A 417 0.48 17.32 -32.13
C PRO A 417 -0.51 16.71 -33.14
N ALA A 418 -0.03 16.01 -34.18
CA ALA A 418 -0.93 15.51 -35.22
C ALA A 418 -1.77 14.30 -34.77
N ALA A 419 -1.18 13.41 -33.96
CA ALA A 419 -1.81 12.18 -33.49
C ALA A 419 -2.82 12.46 -32.36
N ASP A 420 -4.02 11.87 -32.42
CA ASP A 420 -4.99 11.95 -31.33
C ASP A 420 -4.40 11.42 -30.00
N PRO A 421 -4.72 12.01 -28.83
CA PRO A 421 -4.18 11.58 -27.54
C PRO A 421 -4.41 10.10 -27.21
N PHE A 422 -5.44 9.47 -27.79
CA PHE A 422 -5.66 8.03 -27.65
C PHE A 422 -4.52 7.18 -28.26
N GLN A 423 -3.80 7.71 -29.24
CA GLN A 423 -2.62 7.09 -29.85
C GLN A 423 -1.35 7.28 -29.01
N TRP A 424 -1.39 8.19 -28.03
CA TRP A 424 -0.27 8.44 -27.11
C TRP A 424 -0.21 7.41 -25.98
N LEU A 425 -1.31 6.69 -25.75
CA LEU A 425 -1.48 5.82 -24.60
C LEU A 425 -0.57 4.59 -24.64
N GLN A 426 -0.15 4.14 -23.46
CA GLN A 426 0.49 2.85 -23.29
C GLN A 426 -0.47 1.72 -23.69
N ARG A 427 0.10 0.64 -24.24
CA ARG A 427 -0.64 -0.57 -24.62
C ARG A 427 -0.30 -1.75 -23.72
N THR A 428 -1.29 -2.58 -23.42
CA THR A 428 -1.12 -3.92 -22.81
C THR A 428 -0.58 -4.91 -23.84
N PRO A 429 -0.19 -6.15 -23.45
CA PRO A 429 0.20 -7.18 -24.42
C PRO A 429 -0.87 -7.46 -25.48
N GLU A 430 -2.15 -7.33 -25.10
CA GLU A 430 -3.31 -7.53 -25.99
C GLU A 430 -3.60 -6.31 -26.87
N GLY A 431 -2.75 -5.28 -26.80
CA GLY A 431 -2.90 -4.06 -27.60
C GLY A 431 -3.95 -3.07 -27.06
N LYS A 432 -4.54 -3.30 -25.89
CA LYS A 432 -5.54 -2.41 -25.29
C LYS A 432 -4.88 -1.18 -24.64
N PRO A 433 -5.54 -0.02 -24.58
CA PRO A 433 -5.08 1.11 -23.77
C PRO A 433 -4.93 0.70 -22.30
N ARG A 434 -3.84 1.14 -21.66
CA ARG A 434 -3.60 0.85 -20.25
C ARG A 434 -4.30 1.88 -19.36
N ILE A 435 -5.26 1.41 -18.56
CA ILE A 435 -5.82 2.16 -17.44
C ILE A 435 -4.80 2.13 -16.29
N TYR A 436 -4.56 3.28 -15.65
CA TYR A 436 -3.52 3.40 -14.64
C TYR A 436 -3.91 2.72 -13.31
N TYR A 437 -5.17 2.89 -12.88
CA TYR A 437 -5.73 2.19 -11.73
C TYR A 437 -6.62 1.04 -12.19
N GLY A 438 -6.45 -0.16 -11.63
CA GLY A 438 -7.30 -1.30 -11.95
C GLY A 438 -8.72 -1.11 -11.42
N TYR A 439 -9.71 -1.19 -12.30
CA TYR A 439 -11.14 -1.28 -11.99
C TYR A 439 -11.85 -1.95 -13.17
N ASN A 440 -13.04 -2.52 -12.93
CA ASN A 440 -13.76 -3.29 -13.94
C ASN A 440 -14.49 -2.38 -14.94
N TYR A 441 -13.78 -1.73 -15.86
CA TYR A 441 -14.40 -0.95 -16.93
C TYR A 441 -15.05 -1.85 -18.00
N PRO A 442 -16.29 -1.57 -18.49
CA PRO A 442 -17.11 -0.38 -18.24
C PRO A 442 -18.12 -0.49 -17.08
N ALA A 443 -18.11 -1.59 -16.32
CA ALA A 443 -19.04 -1.80 -15.20
C ALA A 443 -18.76 -0.87 -14.01
N GLU A 444 -17.51 -0.42 -13.85
CA GLU A 444 -17.02 0.39 -12.75
C GLU A 444 -16.21 1.57 -13.26
N PHE A 445 -16.04 2.56 -12.37
CA PHE A 445 -15.18 3.71 -12.56
C PHE A 445 -14.33 3.94 -11.31
N TYR A 446 -13.16 4.54 -11.49
CA TYR A 446 -12.35 4.97 -10.36
C TYR A 446 -13.18 5.98 -9.52
N PRO A 447 -13.45 5.74 -8.21
CA PRO A 447 -14.49 6.46 -7.48
C PRO A 447 -14.40 8.00 -7.51
N PRO A 448 -13.20 8.63 -7.52
CA PRO A 448 -13.07 10.07 -7.69
C PRO A 448 -13.31 10.59 -9.12
N PHE A 449 -13.22 9.79 -10.18
CA PHE A 449 -13.25 10.28 -11.57
C PHE A 449 -14.62 10.16 -12.24
N LYS A 450 -15.58 9.46 -11.62
CA LYS A 450 -16.92 9.21 -12.17
C LYS A 450 -16.83 8.77 -13.64
N THR A 451 -17.37 9.52 -14.59
CA THR A 451 -17.40 9.16 -16.01
C THR A 451 -16.06 9.26 -16.74
N ASN A 452 -15.01 9.80 -16.11
CA ASN A 452 -13.67 9.93 -16.69
C ASN A 452 -12.76 8.76 -16.31
N HIS A 453 -11.63 8.67 -17.04
CA HIS A 453 -10.60 7.67 -16.81
C HIS A 453 -9.25 8.31 -16.52
N ARG A 454 -8.38 7.55 -15.86
CA ARG A 454 -6.95 7.85 -15.74
C ARG A 454 -6.17 6.82 -16.56
N LEU A 455 -5.63 7.27 -17.69
CA LEU A 455 -4.95 6.44 -18.67
C LEU A 455 -3.45 6.67 -18.59
N ALA A 456 -2.67 5.61 -18.85
CA ALA A 456 -1.22 5.71 -18.91
C ALA A 456 -0.78 6.15 -20.31
N ALA A 457 0.03 7.20 -20.41
CA ALA A 457 0.66 7.69 -21.63
C ALA A 457 2.05 7.10 -21.84
N CYS A 458 2.44 6.93 -23.10
CA CYS A 458 3.70 6.31 -23.50
C CYS A 458 4.72 7.39 -23.84
N TRP A 459 5.85 7.39 -23.12
CA TRP A 459 6.97 8.31 -23.39
C TRP A 459 7.52 8.21 -24.82
N ARG A 460 7.37 7.07 -25.50
CA ARG A 460 7.82 6.92 -26.90
C ARG A 460 6.85 7.47 -27.94
N THR A 461 5.90 8.31 -27.53
CA THR A 461 5.00 9.00 -28.45
C THR A 461 5.35 10.48 -28.49
N GLU A 462 5.48 11.02 -29.69
CA GLU A 462 5.85 12.42 -29.89
C GLU A 462 4.85 13.37 -29.24
N GLY A 463 3.54 13.09 -29.37
CA GLY A 463 2.49 13.91 -28.77
C GLY A 463 2.59 14.01 -27.25
N TRP A 464 2.81 12.89 -26.55
CA TRP A 464 2.99 12.90 -25.09
C TRP A 464 4.27 13.62 -24.67
N ARG A 465 5.41 13.35 -25.33
CA ARG A 465 6.68 14.04 -25.06
C ARG A 465 6.53 15.54 -25.21
N THR A 466 5.96 15.96 -26.33
CA THR A 466 5.74 17.37 -26.66
C THR A 466 4.87 18.02 -25.60
N TRP A 467 3.74 17.40 -25.25
CA TRP A 467 2.84 17.93 -24.25
C TRP A 467 3.50 18.05 -22.86
N LEU A 468 4.22 17.03 -22.42
CA LEU A 468 4.85 17.06 -21.09
C LEU A 468 5.96 18.12 -21.04
N CYS A 469 6.73 18.29 -22.12
CA CYS A 469 7.70 19.39 -22.23
C CYS A 469 7.02 20.76 -22.16
N GLU A 470 5.85 20.93 -22.79
CA GLU A 470 5.09 22.17 -22.69
C GLU A 470 4.60 22.45 -21.27
N VAL A 471 4.14 21.43 -20.55
CA VAL A 471 3.75 21.56 -19.13
C VAL A 471 4.93 22.08 -18.30
N VAL A 472 6.12 21.49 -18.45
CA VAL A 472 7.34 21.93 -17.75
C VAL A 472 7.71 23.36 -18.17
N ARG A 473 7.68 23.67 -19.47
CA ARG A 473 7.98 25.00 -20.00
C ARG A 473 7.05 26.07 -19.44
N PHE A 474 5.76 25.77 -19.29
CA PHE A 474 4.79 26.69 -18.68
C PHE A 474 4.95 26.78 -17.16
N ALA A 475 5.35 25.71 -16.47
CA ALA A 475 5.72 25.79 -15.06
C ALA A 475 6.94 26.72 -14.86
N ALA A 476 7.99 26.55 -15.66
CA ALA A 476 9.17 27.42 -15.65
C ALA A 476 8.81 28.89 -15.96
N ARG A 477 7.88 29.12 -16.90
CA ARG A 477 7.35 30.46 -17.18
C ARG A 477 6.67 31.11 -15.97
N CYS A 478 6.22 30.34 -14.98
CA CYS A 478 5.64 30.87 -13.74
C CYS A 478 6.68 31.13 -12.64
N GLY A 479 7.99 30.98 -12.91
CA GLY A 479 9.05 31.20 -11.94
C GLY A 479 9.37 30.00 -11.06
N HIS A 480 8.72 28.85 -11.26
CA HIS A 480 9.06 27.62 -10.56
C HIS A 480 10.50 27.19 -10.88
N ASP A 481 11.22 26.69 -9.86
CA ASP A 481 12.64 26.33 -9.96
C ASP A 481 12.87 24.98 -10.68
N GLY A 482 11.81 24.24 -10.90
CA GLY A 482 11.79 22.91 -11.51
C GLY A 482 10.42 22.29 -11.32
N VAL A 483 10.30 20.99 -11.60
CA VAL A 483 9.10 20.21 -11.34
C VAL A 483 9.47 18.94 -10.58
N PHE A 484 8.60 18.50 -9.68
CA PHE A 484 8.68 17.15 -9.14
C PHE A 484 7.96 16.20 -10.09
N VAL A 485 8.67 15.21 -10.64
CA VAL A 485 8.08 14.23 -11.56
C VAL A 485 7.74 12.94 -10.82
N ASP A 486 6.44 12.72 -10.65
CA ASP A 486 5.91 11.55 -9.97
C ASP A 486 5.57 10.40 -10.92
N ASN A 487 5.44 9.20 -10.33
CA ASN A 487 5.18 7.92 -10.99
C ASN A 487 6.22 7.54 -12.06
N ALA A 488 7.42 8.10 -11.98
CA ALA A 488 8.53 7.88 -12.90
C ALA A 488 8.82 6.37 -13.19
N GLY A 489 8.49 5.45 -12.28
CA GLY A 489 8.70 4.00 -12.48
C GLY A 489 7.71 3.26 -13.40
N SER A 490 6.64 3.92 -13.86
CA SER A 490 5.47 3.22 -14.44
C SER A 490 5.47 3.09 -15.98
N GLN A 491 6.55 3.48 -16.68
CA GLN A 491 6.69 3.25 -18.14
C GLN A 491 6.81 1.75 -18.43
N ARG A 492 5.77 1.16 -19.02
CA ARG A 492 5.63 -0.29 -19.24
C ARG A 492 4.81 -0.61 -20.50
N CYS A 493 4.91 0.25 -21.52
CA CYS A 493 4.09 0.15 -22.72
C CYS A 493 4.55 -1.00 -23.63
N GLN A 494 3.60 -1.83 -24.09
CA GLN A 494 3.89 -2.93 -25.02
C GLN A 494 3.47 -2.64 -26.47
N CYS A 495 3.53 -1.37 -26.89
CA CYS A 495 3.19 -1.03 -28.28
C CYS A 495 4.34 -1.36 -29.24
N PRO A 496 4.08 -1.44 -30.57
CA PRO A 496 5.11 -1.72 -31.56
C PRO A 496 6.32 -0.78 -31.53
N ARG A 497 6.12 0.52 -31.21
CA ARG A 497 7.21 1.49 -31.07
C ARG A 497 8.15 1.14 -29.92
N CYS A 498 7.59 0.73 -28.78
CA CYS A 498 8.38 0.30 -27.64
C CYS A 498 9.10 -1.02 -27.90
N LEU A 499 8.46 -1.95 -28.64
CA LEU A 499 9.10 -3.21 -29.02
C LEU A 499 10.29 -2.96 -29.94
N ALA A 500 10.13 -2.10 -30.96
CA ALA A 500 11.22 -1.70 -31.83
C ALA A 500 12.38 -1.06 -31.04
N ALA A 501 12.07 -0.13 -30.13
CA ALA A 501 13.10 0.49 -29.28
C ALA A 501 13.78 -0.50 -28.32
N PHE A 502 13.05 -1.51 -27.83
CA PHE A 502 13.63 -2.56 -27.00
C PHE A 502 14.59 -3.45 -27.81
N ARG A 503 14.22 -3.82 -29.04
CA ARG A 503 15.12 -4.57 -29.95
C ARG A 503 16.39 -3.79 -30.24
N GLU A 504 16.28 -2.49 -30.52
CA GLU A 504 17.44 -1.61 -30.70
C GLU A 504 18.30 -1.49 -29.44
N PHE A 505 17.69 -1.43 -28.26
CA PHE A 505 18.41 -1.47 -26.98
C PHE A 505 19.21 -2.76 -26.83
N LEU A 506 18.65 -3.92 -27.20
CA LEU A 506 19.37 -5.19 -27.15
C LEU A 506 20.53 -5.24 -28.15
N LYS A 507 20.32 -4.79 -29.39
CA LYS A 507 21.37 -4.73 -30.43
C LYS A 507 22.56 -3.87 -30.04
N LYS A 508 22.32 -2.77 -29.31
CA LYS A 508 23.39 -1.91 -28.80
C LYS A 508 24.21 -2.55 -27.68
N ARG A 509 23.64 -3.53 -26.96
CA ARG A 509 24.25 -4.12 -25.76
C ARG A 509 24.90 -5.47 -26.02
N PHE A 510 24.45 -6.20 -27.04
CA PHE A 510 24.87 -7.58 -27.26
C PHE A 510 25.30 -7.79 -28.72
N THR A 511 26.41 -8.52 -28.89
CA THR A 511 26.71 -9.15 -30.18
C THR A 511 25.71 -10.27 -30.45
N VAL A 512 25.61 -10.71 -31.70
CA VAL A 512 24.71 -11.80 -32.10
C VAL A 512 25.01 -13.08 -31.32
N GLU A 513 26.30 -13.39 -31.12
CA GLU A 513 26.76 -14.58 -30.41
C GLU A 513 26.33 -14.54 -28.94
N ARG A 514 26.54 -13.39 -28.28
CA ARG A 514 26.17 -13.23 -26.87
C ARG A 514 24.66 -13.21 -26.67
N ALA A 515 23.92 -12.61 -27.60
CA ALA A 515 22.47 -12.65 -27.60
C ALA A 515 21.94 -14.08 -27.74
N ARG A 516 22.53 -14.89 -28.62
CA ARG A 516 22.19 -16.31 -28.78
C ARG A 516 22.41 -17.09 -27.48
N GLU A 517 23.55 -16.87 -26.81
CA GLU A 517 23.86 -17.55 -25.55
C GLU A 517 22.85 -17.21 -24.43
N LEU A 518 22.44 -15.94 -24.32
CA LEU A 518 21.58 -15.47 -23.23
C LEU A 518 20.09 -15.63 -23.49
N PHE A 519 19.65 -15.52 -24.74
CA PHE A 519 18.24 -15.44 -25.13
C PHE A 519 17.80 -16.57 -26.06
N GLY A 520 18.72 -17.48 -26.44
CA GLY A 520 18.49 -18.55 -27.40
C GLY A 520 18.58 -18.08 -28.86
N ASP A 521 18.26 -18.97 -29.80
CA ASP A 521 18.45 -18.74 -31.25
C ASP A 521 17.47 -17.73 -31.90
N THR A 522 16.65 -17.04 -31.12
CA THR A 522 15.73 -16.04 -31.66
C THR A 522 16.51 -14.81 -32.14
N PRO A 523 16.42 -14.42 -33.43
CA PRO A 523 17.07 -13.20 -33.91
C PRO A 523 16.61 -11.98 -33.12
N LEU A 524 17.53 -11.04 -32.84
CA LEU A 524 17.21 -9.81 -32.09
C LEU A 524 16.06 -9.00 -32.72
N ASP A 525 15.95 -9.02 -34.05
CA ASP A 525 14.86 -8.39 -34.80
C ASP A 525 13.49 -9.06 -34.60
N SER A 526 13.48 -10.32 -34.18
CA SER A 526 12.28 -11.13 -33.96
C SER A 526 11.91 -11.27 -32.49
N ILE A 527 12.72 -10.75 -31.56
CA ILE A 527 12.45 -10.81 -30.12
C ILE A 527 11.10 -10.14 -29.80
N ALA A 528 10.28 -10.82 -29.00
CA ALA A 528 9.07 -10.26 -28.40
C ALA A 528 9.34 -9.77 -26.97
N PHE A 529 8.39 -9.08 -26.36
CA PHE A 529 8.48 -8.84 -24.92
C PHE A 529 8.42 -10.18 -24.17
N PRO A 530 9.26 -10.39 -23.13
CA PRO A 530 9.21 -11.59 -22.31
C PRO A 530 7.88 -11.68 -21.56
N ASP A 531 7.28 -12.87 -21.58
CA ASP A 531 6.05 -13.25 -20.87
C ASP A 531 6.33 -13.80 -19.46
N LYS A 532 7.54 -14.34 -19.24
CA LYS A 532 7.97 -14.95 -17.99
C LYS A 532 8.93 -14.05 -17.19
N PRO A 533 8.62 -13.73 -15.93
CA PRO A 533 9.56 -13.05 -15.04
C PRO A 533 10.77 -13.96 -14.72
N GLY A 534 11.86 -13.35 -14.27
CA GLY A 534 13.06 -14.08 -13.83
C GLY A 534 13.98 -14.59 -14.96
N THR A 535 13.62 -14.36 -16.22
CA THR A 535 14.50 -14.68 -17.37
C THR A 535 15.54 -13.58 -17.62
N PRO A 536 16.69 -13.88 -18.26
CA PRO A 536 17.65 -12.85 -18.67
C PRO A 536 17.02 -11.76 -19.54
N LEU A 537 16.10 -12.13 -20.45
CA LEU A 537 15.39 -11.18 -21.30
C LEU A 537 14.45 -10.26 -20.48
N ALA A 538 13.78 -10.79 -19.45
CA ALA A 538 12.98 -9.97 -18.53
C ALA A 538 13.84 -8.99 -17.72
N ALA A 539 15.06 -9.38 -17.33
CA ALA A 539 16.00 -8.47 -16.69
C ALA A 539 16.42 -7.33 -17.64
N GLU A 540 16.70 -7.63 -18.90
CA GLU A 540 17.00 -6.59 -19.90
C GLU A 540 15.80 -5.70 -20.21
N LEU A 541 14.57 -6.23 -20.20
CA LEU A 541 13.37 -5.40 -20.34
C LEU A 541 13.27 -4.37 -19.21
N ASN A 542 13.56 -4.76 -17.96
CA ASN A 542 13.58 -3.83 -16.84
C ASN A 542 14.66 -2.75 -16.98
N ARG A 543 15.85 -3.12 -17.47
CA ARG A 543 16.93 -2.16 -17.78
C ARG A 543 16.52 -1.19 -18.88
N PHE A 544 15.87 -1.68 -19.93
CA PHE A 544 15.31 -0.85 -21.01
C PHE A 544 14.29 0.17 -20.47
N TRP A 545 13.44 -0.21 -19.51
CA TRP A 545 12.53 0.74 -18.88
C TRP A 545 13.24 1.77 -18.01
N CYS A 546 14.29 1.38 -17.28
CA CYS A 546 15.12 2.34 -16.55
C CYS A 546 15.80 3.33 -17.50
N GLU A 547 16.27 2.88 -18.66
CA GLU A 547 16.83 3.76 -19.70
C GLU A 547 15.77 4.67 -20.32
N THR A 548 14.56 4.17 -20.54
CA THR A 548 13.42 4.97 -21.02
C THR A 548 13.08 6.07 -20.01
N LEU A 549 13.06 5.75 -18.72
CA LEU A 549 12.86 6.73 -17.66
C LEU A 549 14.02 7.73 -17.59
N ARG A 550 15.26 7.28 -17.75
CA ARG A 550 16.42 8.18 -17.80
C ARG A 550 16.29 9.18 -18.95
N ASP A 551 15.88 8.72 -20.14
CA ASP A 551 15.61 9.61 -21.30
C ASP A 551 14.50 10.62 -20.99
N GLU A 552 13.42 10.16 -20.35
CA GLU A 552 12.33 11.03 -19.89
C GLU A 552 12.84 12.11 -18.92
N MET A 553 13.54 11.74 -17.85
CA MET A 553 14.06 12.67 -16.85
C MET A 553 15.18 13.58 -17.37
N ALA A 554 15.91 13.17 -18.40
CA ALA A 554 16.93 14.01 -19.02
C ALA A 554 16.33 15.02 -20.01
N THR A 555 15.13 14.74 -20.53
CA THR A 555 14.42 15.61 -21.47
C THR A 555 13.61 16.69 -20.74
N LEU A 556 12.94 16.30 -19.65
CA LEU A 556 12.18 17.21 -18.79
C LEU A 556 13.13 18.05 -17.92
#